data_AF-A0A1Q9NPW7-F1
#
_entry.id   AF-A0A1Q9NPW7-F1
#
_cell.length_a   1.000
_cell.length_b   1.000
_cell.length_c   1.000
_cell.angle_alpha   90.00
_cell.angle_beta   90.00
_cell.angle_gamma   90.00
#
_symmetry.space_group_name_H-M   'P 1'
#
loop_
_entity.id
_entity.type
_entity.pdbx_description
1 polymer ?
#
loop_
_entity_poly.entity_id
_entity_poly.type
_entity_poly.pdbx_seq_one_letter_code
_entity_poly.pdbx_strand_id
1 'polypeptide(L)'
;MQIKELKLVKREQVISAIAASIASGCVTCLKYHKEIGLRTGISSNEIMEIVNIALNIRKNADKFNRSELDSVLENGKTSEDIDCSDNCSCNQFIDGNSSDNDPNANSEDCSCD
;
A
#
# COMPACT_ATOMS: atom_id res chain seq x y z
N MET A 1 -27.61 2.07 -40.48
CA MET A 1 -27.02 2.23 -39.13
C MET A 1 -25.51 2.27 -39.30
N GLN A 2 -24.90 3.45 -39.15
CA GLN A 2 -23.44 3.63 -39.31
C GLN A 2 -22.76 3.04 -38.07
N ILE A 3 -21.92 2.01 -38.26
CA ILE A 3 -20.93 1.62 -37.25
C ILE A 3 -19.87 2.72 -37.29
N LYS A 4 -20.08 3.72 -36.44
CA LYS A 4 -19.17 4.85 -36.21
C LYS A 4 -17.81 4.27 -35.84
N GLU A 5 -16.79 4.66 -36.58
CA GLU A 5 -15.39 4.20 -36.50
C GLU A 5 -14.98 3.84 -35.07
N LEU A 6 -14.87 2.54 -34.79
CA LEU A 6 -13.82 2.07 -33.88
C LEU A 6 -12.52 2.35 -34.63
N LYS A 7 -12.00 3.57 -34.47
CA LYS A 7 -10.62 3.95 -34.82
C LYS A 7 -9.76 2.76 -34.41
N LEU A 8 -9.21 2.01 -35.37
CA LEU A 8 -8.56 0.71 -35.17
C LEU A 8 -7.91 0.68 -33.79
N VAL A 9 -8.56 0.01 -32.82
CA VAL A 9 -8.04 -0.01 -31.46
C VAL A 9 -6.73 -0.76 -31.58
N LYS A 10 -5.63 -0.03 -31.37
CA LYS A 10 -4.31 -0.59 -31.60
C LYS A 10 -4.13 -1.75 -30.64
N ARG A 11 -3.54 -2.85 -31.11
CA ARG A 11 -3.31 -4.06 -30.32
C ARG A 11 -2.69 -3.71 -28.96
N GLU A 12 -1.73 -2.80 -28.97
CA GLU A 12 -1.01 -2.29 -27.80
C GLU A 12 -1.96 -1.62 -26.79
N GLN A 13 -2.95 -0.85 -27.23
CA GLN A 13 -3.91 -0.21 -26.35
C GLN A 13 -4.79 -1.25 -25.62
N VAL A 14 -5.19 -2.31 -26.32
CA VAL A 14 -5.97 -3.39 -25.71
C VAL A 14 -5.13 -4.15 -24.69
N ILE A 15 -3.88 -4.45 -25.03
CA ILE A 15 -2.92 -5.09 -24.11
C ILE A 15 -2.72 -4.25 -22.86
N SER A 16 -2.46 -2.94 -23.01
CA SER A 16 -2.31 -2.02 -21.88
C SER A 16 -3.56 -1.94 -21.02
N ALA A 17 -4.75 -1.93 -21.62
CA ALA A 17 -6.01 -1.88 -20.87
C ALA A 17 -6.26 -3.17 -20.07
N ILE A 18 -5.94 -4.34 -20.64
CA ILE A 18 -5.99 -5.63 -19.92
C ILE A 18 -5.01 -5.61 -18.75
N ALA A 19 -3.75 -5.24 -19.00
CA ALA A 19 -2.71 -5.18 -17.97
C ALA A 19 -3.10 -4.23 -16.81
N ALA A 20 -3.56 -3.02 -17.14
CA ALA A 20 -3.99 -2.03 -16.16
C ALA A 20 -5.18 -2.51 -15.33
N SER A 21 -6.15 -3.20 -15.95
CA SER A 21 -7.30 -3.78 -15.25
C SER A 21 -6.88 -4.82 -14.22
N ILE A 22 -5.84 -5.62 -14.52
CA ILE A 22 -5.32 -6.66 -13.62
C ILE A 22 -4.50 -6.03 -12.50
N ALA A 23 -3.61 -5.10 -12.84
CA ALA A 23 -2.75 -4.42 -11.88
C ALA A 23 -3.59 -3.63 -10.85
N SER A 24 -4.65 -2.96 -11.29
CA SER A 24 -5.60 -2.23 -10.42
C SER A 24 -6.63 -3.12 -9.71
N GLY A 25 -6.75 -4.39 -10.10
CA GLY A 25 -7.77 -5.29 -9.54
C GLY A 25 -9.21 -5.02 -10.03
N CYS A 26 -9.41 -4.23 -11.09
CA CYS A 26 -10.74 -3.96 -11.63
C CYS A 26 -11.29 -5.14 -12.44
N VAL A 27 -12.07 -6.03 -11.78
CA VAL A 27 -12.65 -7.23 -12.40
C VAL A 27 -13.59 -6.90 -13.57
N THR A 28 -14.41 -5.85 -13.43
CA THR A 28 -15.33 -5.42 -14.50
C THR A 28 -14.58 -4.93 -15.74
N CYS A 29 -13.53 -4.12 -15.53
CA CYS A 29 -12.66 -3.64 -16.61
C CYS A 29 -11.95 -4.81 -17.30
N LEU A 30 -11.44 -5.78 -16.52
CA LEU A 30 -10.79 -6.97 -17.05
C LEU A 30 -11.74 -7.77 -17.94
N LYS A 31 -12.99 -7.99 -17.51
CA LYS A 31 -13.98 -8.71 -18.33
C LYS A 31 -14.19 -8.00 -19.68
N TYR A 32 -14.41 -6.69 -19.66
CA TYR A 32 -14.63 -5.89 -20.86
C TYR A 32 -13.42 -5.90 -21.81
N HIS A 33 -12.23 -5.58 -21.29
CA HIS A 33 -11.03 -5.48 -22.12
C HIS A 33 -10.53 -6.84 -22.61
N LYS A 34 -10.74 -7.92 -21.85
CA LYS A 34 -10.45 -9.29 -22.29
C LYS A 34 -11.29 -9.67 -23.51
N GLU A 35 -12.58 -9.38 -23.49
CA GLU A 35 -13.46 -9.69 -24.64
C GLU A 35 -13.07 -8.91 -25.89
N ILE A 36 -12.67 -7.65 -25.75
CA ILE A 36 -12.12 -6.86 -26.86
C ILE A 36 -10.82 -7.49 -27.36
N GLY A 37 -9.91 -7.88 -26.46
CA GLY A 37 -8.64 -8.53 -26.81
C GLY A 37 -8.82 -9.77 -27.67
N LEU A 38 -9.72 -10.67 -27.24
CA LEU A 38 -10.06 -11.88 -27.99
C LEU A 38 -10.62 -11.54 -29.39
N ARG A 39 -11.51 -10.54 -29.49
CA ARG A 39 -12.08 -10.08 -30.78
C ARG A 39 -11.04 -9.44 -31.70
N THR A 40 -9.97 -8.87 -31.14
CA THR A 40 -8.84 -8.30 -31.90
C THR A 40 -7.75 -9.31 -32.24
N GLY A 41 -7.94 -10.59 -31.90
CA GLY A 41 -7.00 -11.66 -32.22
C GLY A 41 -5.83 -11.82 -31.24
N ILE A 42 -5.93 -11.24 -30.04
CA ILE A 42 -5.01 -11.57 -28.94
C ILE A 42 -5.39 -12.97 -28.45
N SER A 43 -4.43 -13.90 -28.47
CA SER A 43 -4.67 -15.27 -28.07
C SER A 43 -4.85 -15.40 -26.55
N SER A 44 -5.51 -16.49 -26.11
CA SER A 44 -5.62 -16.79 -24.68
C SER A 44 -4.25 -16.91 -24.00
N ASN A 45 -3.24 -17.44 -24.69
CA ASN A 45 -1.89 -17.57 -24.16
C ASN A 45 -1.25 -16.19 -23.91
N GLU A 46 -1.38 -15.26 -24.87
CA GLU A 46 -0.90 -13.88 -24.69
C GLU A 46 -1.64 -13.17 -23.56
N ILE A 47 -2.95 -13.38 -23.40
CA ILE A 47 -3.70 -12.84 -22.26
C ILE A 47 -3.14 -13.37 -20.95
N MET A 48 -2.79 -14.67 -20.87
CA MET A 48 -2.19 -15.26 -19.68
C MET A 48 -0.78 -14.71 -19.41
N GLU A 49 0.02 -14.44 -20.43
CA GLU A 49 1.30 -13.75 -20.28
C GLU A 49 1.13 -12.34 -19.71
N ILE A 50 0.16 -11.58 -20.24
CA ILE A 50 -0.18 -10.24 -19.73
C ILE A 50 -0.62 -10.32 -18.26
N VAL A 51 -1.39 -11.34 -17.88
CA VAL A 51 -1.77 -11.59 -16.48
C VAL A 51 -0.55 -11.77 -15.59
N ASN A 52 0.38 -12.63 -15.99
CA ASN A 52 1.59 -12.90 -15.20
C ASN A 52 2.43 -11.63 -15.02
N ILE A 53 2.61 -10.84 -16.10
CA ILE A 53 3.36 -9.58 -16.06
C ILE A 53 2.66 -8.57 -15.14
N ALA A 54 1.35 -8.36 -15.29
CA ALA A 54 0.60 -7.39 -14.52
C ALA A 54 0.54 -7.73 -13.02
N LEU A 55 0.43 -9.02 -12.67
CA LEU A 55 0.49 -9.49 -11.29
C LEU A 55 1.87 -9.25 -10.67
N ASN A 56 2.95 -9.45 -11.45
CA ASN A 56 4.30 -9.15 -11.00
C ASN A 56 4.51 -7.64 -10.78
N ILE A 57 4.00 -6.79 -11.68
CA ILE A 57 4.01 -5.33 -11.52
C ILE A 57 3.34 -4.93 -10.20
N ARG A 58 2.14 -5.45 -9.94
CA ARG A 58 1.41 -5.17 -8.69
C ARG A 58 2.21 -5.56 -7.45
N LYS A 59 2.78 -6.77 -7.44
CA LYS A 59 3.61 -7.26 -6.32
C LYS A 59 4.84 -6.37 -6.07
N ASN A 60 5.49 -5.91 -7.14
CA ASN A 60 6.67 -5.05 -7.03
C ASN A 60 6.31 -3.63 -6.62
N ALA A 61 5.19 -3.09 -7.12
CA ALA A 61 4.68 -1.79 -6.70
C ALA A 61 4.42 -1.77 -5.18
N ASP A 62 3.81 -2.82 -4.62
CA ASP A 62 3.62 -2.93 -3.17
C ASP A 62 4.95 -2.88 -2.41
N LYS A 63 6.00 -3.55 -2.91
CA LYS A 63 7.33 -3.56 -2.28
C LYS A 63 7.97 -2.17 -2.29
N PHE A 64 7.97 -1.50 -3.45
CA PHE A 64 8.61 -0.18 -3.59
C PHE A 64 7.82 0.91 -2.85
N ASN A 65 6.49 0.90 -2.97
CA ASN A 65 5.64 1.88 -2.29
C ASN A 65 5.79 1.78 -0.77
N ARG A 66 5.90 0.56 -0.22
CA ARG A 66 6.19 0.38 1.21
C ARG A 66 7.55 0.96 1.59
N SER A 67 8.61 0.59 0.87
CA SER A 67 9.95 1.12 1.14
C SER A 67 10.01 2.65 1.09
N GLU A 68 9.30 3.27 0.14
CA GLU A 68 9.21 4.73 0.04
C GLU A 68 8.45 5.32 1.23
N LEU A 69 7.27 4.77 1.56
CA LEU A 69 6.46 5.22 2.69
C LEU A 69 7.17 5.05 4.03
N ASP A 70 7.83 3.91 4.24
CA ASP A 70 8.61 3.63 5.44
C ASP A 70 9.70 4.70 5.61
N SER A 71 10.41 5.07 4.53
CA SER A 71 11.42 6.14 4.59
C SER A 71 10.86 7.52 4.95
N VAL A 72 9.61 7.82 4.58
CA VAL A 72 8.95 9.09 4.92
C VAL A 72 8.41 9.08 6.35
N LEU A 73 7.84 7.95 6.77
CA LEU A 73 7.23 7.80 8.10
C LEU A 73 8.28 7.63 9.21
N GLU A 74 9.42 6.97 8.94
CA GLU A 74 10.53 6.86 9.90
C GLU A 74 11.25 8.20 10.09
N ASN A 75 11.37 9.02 9.04
CA ASN A 75 11.84 10.41 9.14
C ASN A 75 10.83 11.35 9.84
N GLY A 76 9.59 10.89 10.05
CA GLY A 76 8.55 11.59 10.81
C GLY A 76 8.55 11.28 12.31
N LYS A 77 9.41 10.37 12.78
CA LYS A 77 9.69 10.24 14.22
C LYS A 77 10.62 11.37 14.64
N THR A 78 10.06 12.56 14.78
CA THR A 78 10.62 13.53 15.71
C THR A 78 10.62 12.87 17.08
N SER A 79 11.79 12.78 17.68
CA SER A 79 12.07 12.46 19.08
C SER A 79 10.89 12.73 20.03
N GLU A 80 10.03 11.74 20.28
CA GLU A 80 9.01 11.80 21.33
C GLU A 80 8.44 10.40 21.63
N ASP A 81 9.31 9.40 21.63
CA ASP A 81 9.20 8.28 22.55
C ASP A 81 10.52 8.28 23.31
N ILE A 82 10.66 9.19 24.29
CA ILE A 82 11.67 9.02 25.32
C ILE A 82 11.22 7.78 26.08
N ASP A 83 11.77 6.64 25.69
CA ASP A 83 11.72 5.42 26.47
C ASP A 83 12.53 5.69 27.75
N CYS A 84 11.84 6.09 28.81
CA CYS A 84 12.40 6.20 30.16
C CYS A 84 12.68 4.82 30.77
N SER A 85 13.07 3.83 29.98
CA SER A 85 13.50 2.53 30.47
C SER A 85 14.95 2.62 30.98
N ASP A 86 15.04 2.50 32.30
CA ASP A 86 16.18 2.00 33.08
C ASP A 86 17.04 3.00 33.87
N ASN A 87 16.79 4.32 33.84
CA ASN A 87 17.44 5.21 34.81
C ASN A 87 16.74 6.55 35.11
N CYS A 88 15.42 6.61 35.00
CA CYS A 88 14.68 7.79 35.45
C CYS A 88 14.49 7.76 36.98
N SER A 89 14.91 8.81 37.69
CA SER A 89 14.80 8.95 39.15
C SER A 89 13.35 8.95 39.68
N CYS A 90 12.35 8.85 38.80
CA CYS A 90 10.93 8.83 39.12
C CYS A 90 10.44 7.47 39.70
N ASN A 91 11.30 6.44 39.78
CA ASN A 91 10.91 5.06 40.17
C ASN A 91 11.17 4.66 41.64
N GLN A 92 11.47 5.59 42.55
CA GLN A 92 11.75 5.27 43.96
C GLN A 92 10.59 5.50 44.96
N PHE A 93 9.35 5.70 44.47
CA PHE A 93 8.20 5.97 45.36
C PHE A 93 6.99 5.06 45.17
N ILE A 94 7.17 3.81 44.73
CA ILE A 94 6.08 2.82 44.83
C ILE A 94 6.53 1.62 45.66
N ASP A 95 6.65 1.86 46.97
CA ASP A 95 6.52 0.81 47.96
C ASP A 95 5.04 0.45 48.11
N GLY A 96 4.67 -0.70 47.55
CA GLY A 96 3.59 -1.55 48.07
C GLY A 96 2.15 -1.08 47.85
N ASN A 97 1.41 -1.88 47.06
CA ASN A 97 -0.05 -1.96 47.05
C ASN A 97 -0.79 -0.63 46.86
N SER A 98 -1.32 -0.40 45.67
CA SER A 98 -2.77 -0.19 45.45
C SER A 98 -3.06 -0.01 43.96
N SER A 99 -4.16 -0.61 43.53
CA SER A 99 -4.89 -0.21 42.33
C SER A 99 -5.16 1.28 42.42
N ASP A 100 -4.67 2.10 41.48
CA ASP A 100 -5.30 3.37 41.10
C ASP A 100 -4.68 3.83 39.78
N ASN A 101 -5.48 3.76 38.71
CA ASN A 101 -5.25 4.50 37.48
C ASN A 101 -5.58 5.97 37.79
N ASP A 102 -4.60 6.76 38.20
CA ASP A 102 -4.74 8.22 38.23
C ASP A 102 -4.18 8.82 36.93
N PRO A 103 -5.03 9.34 36.03
CA PRO A 103 -4.60 9.92 34.75
C PRO A 103 -4.02 11.33 34.90
N ASN A 104 -3.81 11.83 36.12
CA ASN A 104 -3.41 13.23 36.37
C ASN A 104 -2.02 13.38 37.03
N ALA A 105 -1.14 12.38 36.85
CA ALA A 105 0.29 12.55 37.11
C ALA A 105 0.88 13.46 36.03
N ASN A 106 0.83 14.78 36.25
CA ASN A 106 1.41 15.76 35.35
C ASN A 106 2.94 15.56 35.27
N SER A 107 3.41 15.41 34.04
CA SER A 107 4.79 15.12 33.63
C SER A 107 5.77 16.29 33.83
N GLU A 108 5.45 17.28 34.66
CA GLU A 108 6.22 18.54 34.75
C GLU A 108 7.47 18.43 35.65
N ASP A 109 7.64 17.35 36.42
CA ASP A 109 8.77 17.20 37.37
C ASP A 109 9.78 16.07 37.03
N CYS A 110 9.60 15.31 35.94
CA CYS A 110 10.61 14.32 35.53
C CYS A 110 11.69 15.01 34.67
N SER A 111 12.77 15.46 35.32
CA SER A 111 14.02 15.83 34.63
C SER A 111 14.91 14.60 34.46
N CYS A 112 15.31 14.34 33.22
CA CYS A 112 16.36 13.38 32.87
C CYS A 112 17.67 14.18 32.72
N ASP A 113 18.63 13.98 33.61
CA ASP A 113 19.99 14.51 33.47
C ASP A 113 20.80 13.69 32.44
#